data_AF-A0A956EFN4-F1
#
_entry.id   AF-A0A956EFN4-F1
#
_cell.length_a   1.000
_cell.length_b   1.000
_cell.length_c   1.000
_cell.angle_alpha   90.00
_cell.angle_beta   90.00
_cell.angle_gamma   90.00
#
_symmetry.space_group_name_H-M   'P 1'
#
loop_
_entity.id
_entity.type
_entity.pdbx_description
1 polymer ?
#
loop_
_entity_poly.entity_id
_entity_poly.type
_entity_poly.pdbx_seq_one_letter_code
_entity_poly.pdbx_strand_id
1 'polypeptide(L)'
;YGNLAEIALSRDRWAEAHRWFDLARDAAEIAGDRKALAFTHGGLGDLAVDEGNLDAALAHYRRAETLFAAAGSRYVHGVRLNAALASLLRGRAAAAQRIFREHLAREGGRDRLLDAQAHLGLALLAAGEGAWAGDEGWDGEVEAAARALAGRHEIRGILLLLIDRAAEVAEAAGERERARSVRALAG
;
A
#
# COMPACT_ATOMS: atom_id res chain seq x y z
N TYR A 1 -11.59 -15.87 -11.07
CA TYR A 1 -10.42 -15.28 -11.76
C TYR A 1 -9.55 -14.45 -10.82
N GLY A 2 -10.09 -13.54 -10.00
CA GLY A 2 -9.29 -12.73 -9.05
C GLY A 2 -8.32 -13.53 -8.16
N ASN A 3 -8.77 -14.59 -7.49
CA ASN A 3 -7.87 -15.41 -6.66
C ASN A 3 -6.74 -16.09 -7.45
N LEU A 4 -6.95 -16.42 -8.73
CA LEU A 4 -5.89 -16.97 -9.59
C LEU A 4 -4.86 -15.90 -9.93
N ALA A 5 -5.31 -14.65 -10.11
CA ALA A 5 -4.43 -13.51 -10.31
C ALA A 5 -3.56 -13.27 -9.07
N GLU A 6 -4.15 -13.27 -7.87
CA GLU A 6 -3.43 -13.13 -6.60
C GLU A 6 -2.38 -14.23 -6.37
N ILE A 7 -2.70 -15.48 -6.73
CA ILE A 7 -1.75 -16.61 -6.65
C ILE A 7 -0.64 -16.49 -7.71
N ALA A 8 -0.94 -15.90 -8.88
CA ALA A 8 0.07 -15.62 -9.89
C ALA A 8 0.99 -14.48 -9.42
N LEU A 9 0.44 -13.41 -8.84
CA LEU A 9 1.18 -12.33 -8.20
C LEU A 9 2.10 -12.83 -7.10
N SER A 10 1.60 -13.64 -6.17
CA SER A 10 2.40 -14.18 -5.05
C SER A 10 3.52 -15.14 -5.46
N ARG A 11 3.65 -15.42 -6.75
CA ARG A 11 4.67 -16.29 -7.35
C ARG A 11 5.42 -15.59 -8.47
N ASP A 12 5.35 -14.25 -8.52
CA ASP A 12 6.03 -13.39 -9.50
C ASP A 12 5.70 -13.74 -10.96
N ARG A 13 4.51 -14.30 -11.22
CA ARG A 13 4.02 -14.67 -12.55
C ARG A 13 3.20 -13.53 -13.14
N TRP A 14 3.85 -12.40 -13.37
CA TRP A 14 3.25 -11.12 -13.80
C TRP A 14 2.33 -11.22 -15.02
N ALA A 15 2.80 -11.85 -16.10
CA ALA A 15 2.00 -12.03 -17.30
C ALA A 15 0.77 -12.91 -17.09
N GLU A 16 0.83 -13.86 -16.15
CA GLU A 16 -0.30 -14.69 -15.78
C GLU A 16 -1.28 -13.93 -14.89
N ALA A 17 -0.78 -13.13 -13.94
CA ALA A 17 -1.59 -12.26 -13.10
C ALA A 17 -2.40 -11.26 -13.95
N HIS A 18 -1.76 -10.60 -14.92
CA HIS A 18 -2.42 -9.71 -15.89
C HIS A 18 -3.60 -10.39 -16.58
N ARG A 19 -3.35 -11.55 -17.20
CA ARG A 19 -4.41 -12.31 -17.88
C ARG A 19 -5.56 -12.66 -16.95
N TRP A 20 -5.26 -13.09 -15.72
CA TRP A 20 -6.31 -13.44 -14.76
C TRP A 20 -7.09 -12.23 -14.25
N PHE A 21 -6.46 -11.07 -14.07
CA PHE A 21 -7.18 -9.85 -13.72
C PHE A 21 -8.03 -9.32 -14.87
N ASP A 22 -7.54 -9.37 -16.12
CA ASP A 22 -8.36 -9.00 -17.29
C ASP A 22 -9.60 -9.89 -17.39
N LEU A 23 -9.44 -11.22 -17.28
CA LEU A 23 -10.57 -12.15 -17.26
C LEU A 23 -11.51 -11.90 -16.07
N ALA A 24 -10.97 -11.52 -14.91
CA ALA A 24 -11.79 -11.16 -13.75
C ALA A 24 -12.59 -9.88 -13.97
N ARG A 25 -12.00 -8.88 -14.64
CA ARG A 25 -12.66 -7.61 -14.98
C ARG A 25 -13.80 -7.88 -15.94
N ASP A 26 -13.52 -8.54 -17.05
CA ASP A 26 -14.50 -8.80 -18.11
C ASP A 26 -15.67 -9.64 -17.58
N ALA A 27 -15.39 -10.66 -16.76
CA ALA A 27 -16.42 -11.46 -16.12
C ALA A 27 -17.29 -10.64 -15.14
N ALA A 28 -16.67 -9.77 -14.34
CA ALA A 28 -17.40 -8.91 -13.41
C ALA A 28 -18.28 -7.88 -14.14
N GLU A 29 -17.79 -7.32 -15.26
CA GLU A 29 -18.56 -6.41 -16.10
C GLU A 29 -19.78 -7.10 -16.74
N ILE A 30 -19.57 -8.28 -17.34
CA ILE A 30 -20.67 -9.08 -17.92
C ILE A 30 -21.71 -9.45 -16.87
N ALA A 31 -21.27 -9.81 -15.67
CA ALA A 31 -22.16 -10.17 -14.57
C ALA A 31 -22.81 -8.95 -13.87
N GLY A 32 -22.34 -7.73 -14.14
CA GLY A 32 -22.74 -6.54 -13.41
C GLY A 32 -22.31 -6.53 -11.93
N ASP A 33 -21.34 -7.37 -11.55
CA ASP A 33 -20.86 -7.48 -10.16
C ASP A 33 -19.87 -6.35 -9.85
N ARG A 34 -20.41 -5.25 -9.33
CA ARG A 34 -19.63 -4.06 -8.95
C ARG A 34 -18.60 -4.35 -7.85
N LYS A 35 -18.87 -5.31 -6.96
CA LYS A 35 -17.95 -5.62 -5.85
C LYS A 35 -16.78 -6.45 -6.36
N ALA A 36 -17.03 -7.44 -7.21
CA ALA A 36 -15.97 -8.17 -7.89
C ALA A 36 -15.11 -7.23 -8.75
N LEU A 37 -15.74 -6.32 -9.49
CA LEU A 37 -15.02 -5.32 -10.29
C LEU A 37 -14.14 -4.40 -9.42
N ALA A 38 -14.61 -4.02 -8.23
CA ALA A 38 -13.84 -3.21 -7.28
C ALA A 38 -12.59 -3.96 -6.79
N PHE A 39 -12.73 -5.25 -6.42
CA PHE A 39 -11.58 -6.08 -6.05
C PHE A 39 -10.59 -6.27 -7.19
N THR A 40 -11.08 -6.52 -8.42
CA THR A 40 -10.21 -6.64 -9.59
C THR A 40 -9.40 -5.36 -9.81
N HIS A 41 -10.01 -4.18 -9.67
CA HIS A 41 -9.27 -2.93 -9.73
C HIS A 41 -8.29 -2.73 -8.56
N GLY A 42 -8.59 -3.25 -7.36
CA GLY A 42 -7.63 -3.27 -6.26
C GLY A 42 -6.37 -4.05 -6.62
N GLY A 43 -6.53 -5.30 -7.06
CA GLY A 43 -5.40 -6.17 -7.43
C GLY A 43 -4.64 -5.71 -8.67
N LEU A 44 -5.31 -5.11 -9.66
CA LEU A 44 -4.63 -4.42 -10.77
C LEU A 44 -3.80 -3.23 -10.29
N GLY A 45 -4.24 -2.55 -9.23
CA GLY A 45 -3.46 -1.51 -8.59
C GLY A 45 -2.19 -2.05 -7.96
N ASP A 46 -2.29 -3.17 -7.23
CA ASP A 46 -1.16 -3.84 -6.60
C ASP A 46 -0.16 -4.35 -7.65
N LEU A 47 -0.64 -4.97 -8.73
CA LEU A 47 0.16 -5.37 -9.87
C LEU A 47 0.90 -4.18 -10.51
N ALA A 48 0.22 -3.05 -10.70
CA ALA A 48 0.85 -1.86 -11.24
C ALA A 48 1.93 -1.27 -10.31
N VAL A 49 1.80 -1.45 -8.98
CA VAL A 49 2.87 -1.10 -8.04
C VAL A 49 4.08 -2.00 -8.24
N ASP A 50 3.88 -3.31 -8.35
CA ASP A 50 4.96 -4.26 -8.61
C ASP A 50 5.68 -4.00 -9.95
N GLU A 51 4.97 -3.45 -10.94
CA GLU A 51 5.54 -3.00 -12.22
C GLU A 51 6.22 -1.63 -12.16
N GLY A 52 6.21 -0.97 -11.00
CA GLY A 52 6.76 0.38 -10.82
C GLY A 52 5.91 1.50 -11.43
N ASN A 53 4.67 1.21 -11.85
CA ASN A 53 3.77 2.17 -12.48
C ASN A 53 2.77 2.76 -11.46
N LEU A 54 3.25 3.70 -10.65
CA LEU A 54 2.44 4.38 -9.63
C LEU A 54 1.27 5.21 -10.20
N ASP A 55 1.37 5.64 -11.45
CA ASP A 55 0.30 6.38 -12.14
C ASP A 55 -0.88 5.44 -12.45
N ALA A 56 -0.59 4.26 -13.00
CA ALA A 56 -1.59 3.22 -13.24
C ALA A 56 -2.15 2.67 -11.91
N ALA A 57 -1.31 2.42 -10.92
CA ALA A 57 -1.74 1.98 -9.60
C ALA A 57 -2.76 2.94 -8.98
N LEU A 58 -2.47 4.24 -8.99
CA LEU A 58 -3.39 5.26 -8.47
C LEU A 58 -4.73 5.28 -9.23
N ALA A 59 -4.70 5.15 -10.56
CA ALA A 59 -5.91 5.12 -11.37
C ALA A 59 -6.79 3.91 -11.01
N HIS A 60 -6.18 2.74 -10.85
CA HIS A 60 -6.86 1.51 -10.45
C HIS A 60 -7.42 1.60 -9.03
N TYR A 61 -6.64 2.06 -8.04
CA TYR A 61 -7.15 2.23 -6.68
C TYR A 61 -8.30 3.23 -6.58
N ARG A 62 -8.27 4.35 -7.33
CA ARG A 62 -9.39 5.30 -7.38
C ARG A 62 -10.65 4.70 -8.00
N ARG A 63 -10.49 3.84 -9.01
CA ARG A 63 -11.61 3.13 -9.62
C ARG A 63 -12.22 2.14 -8.62
N ALA A 64 -11.39 1.38 -7.92
CA ALA A 64 -11.82 0.48 -6.85
C ALA A 64 -12.53 1.25 -5.72
N GLU A 65 -11.97 2.39 -5.29
CA GLU A 65 -12.56 3.24 -4.26
C GLU A 65 -13.97 3.70 -4.64
N THR A 66 -14.14 4.19 -5.87
CA THR A 66 -15.45 4.64 -6.39
C THR A 66 -16.48 3.49 -6.37
N LEU A 67 -16.06 2.29 -6.74
CA LEU A 67 -16.94 1.12 -6.78
C LEU A 67 -17.30 0.63 -5.37
N PHE A 68 -16.33 0.53 -4.46
CA PHE A 68 -16.58 0.14 -3.08
C PHE A 68 -17.42 1.19 -2.33
N ALA A 69 -17.20 2.48 -2.58
CA ALA A 69 -18.01 3.55 -2.00
C ALA A 69 -19.47 3.44 -2.46
N ALA A 70 -19.71 3.25 -3.76
CA ALA A 70 -21.05 3.03 -4.30
C ALA A 70 -21.73 1.77 -3.74
N ALA A 71 -20.93 0.76 -3.35
CA ALA A 71 -21.42 -0.48 -2.75
C ALA A 71 -21.52 -0.43 -1.21
N GLY A 72 -21.22 0.70 -0.56
CA GLY A 72 -21.21 0.82 0.91
C GLY A 72 -20.21 -0.12 1.59
N SER A 73 -19.11 -0.48 0.91
CA SER A 73 -18.20 -1.52 1.36
C SER A 73 -17.05 -0.99 2.20
N ARG A 74 -16.74 -1.67 3.31
CA ARG A 74 -15.60 -1.31 4.19
C ARG A 74 -14.23 -1.37 3.50
N TYR A 75 -14.09 -2.15 2.41
CA TYR A 75 -12.84 -2.25 1.64
C TYR A 75 -12.45 -0.92 0.97
N VAL A 76 -13.37 0.05 0.91
CA VAL A 76 -13.08 1.42 0.47
C VAL A 76 -11.89 2.05 1.23
N HIS A 77 -11.73 1.71 2.51
CA HIS A 77 -10.67 2.28 3.35
C HIS A 77 -9.29 1.80 2.95
N GLY A 78 -9.13 0.51 2.63
CA GLY A 78 -7.85 -0.06 2.20
C GLY A 78 -7.40 0.51 0.87
N VAL A 79 -8.28 0.52 -0.14
CA VAL A 79 -7.92 1.08 -1.46
C VAL A 79 -7.68 2.59 -1.43
N ARG A 80 -8.38 3.33 -0.56
CA ARG A 80 -8.12 4.76 -0.32
C ARG A 80 -6.73 4.99 0.26
N LEU A 81 -6.32 4.16 1.20
CA LEU A 81 -4.99 4.22 1.81
C LEU A 81 -3.92 3.89 0.76
N ASN A 82 -4.08 2.83 -0.03
CA ASN A 82 -3.17 2.51 -1.13
C ASN A 82 -3.08 3.63 -2.18
N ALA A 83 -4.20 4.28 -2.51
CA ALA A 83 -4.20 5.46 -3.37
C ALA A 83 -3.42 6.64 -2.76
N ALA A 84 -3.53 6.85 -1.45
CA ALA A 84 -2.78 7.89 -0.75
C ALA A 84 -1.27 7.59 -0.74
N LEU A 85 -0.87 6.33 -0.53
CA LEU A 85 0.53 5.89 -0.61
C LEU A 85 1.10 6.05 -2.02
N ALA A 86 0.37 5.60 -3.05
CA ALA A 86 0.80 5.78 -4.44
C ALA A 86 0.95 7.28 -4.78
N SER A 87 0.09 8.14 -4.24
CA SER A 87 0.23 9.60 -4.41
C SER A 87 1.45 10.15 -3.66
N LEU A 88 1.70 9.71 -2.43
CA LEU A 88 2.85 10.10 -1.63
C LEU A 88 4.17 9.71 -2.30
N LEU A 89 4.27 8.47 -2.80
CA LEU A 89 5.45 7.96 -3.51
C LEU A 89 5.74 8.73 -4.81
N ARG A 90 4.72 9.36 -5.41
CA ARG A 90 4.85 10.30 -6.55
C ARG A 90 5.22 11.73 -6.13
N GLY A 91 5.54 11.95 -4.86
CA GLY A 91 5.84 13.29 -4.30
C GLY A 91 4.62 14.15 -4.02
N ARG A 92 3.40 13.60 -4.06
CA ARG A 92 2.15 14.32 -3.75
C ARG A 92 1.59 13.87 -2.40
N ALA A 93 1.99 14.56 -1.34
CA ALA A 93 1.61 14.24 0.04
C ALA A 93 0.24 14.78 0.48
N ALA A 94 -0.47 15.54 -0.37
CA ALA A 94 -1.71 16.21 0.01
C ALA A 94 -2.75 15.21 0.55
N ALA A 95 -3.22 15.45 1.78
CA ALA A 95 -4.15 14.61 2.55
C ALA A 95 -3.65 13.20 2.95
N ALA A 96 -2.45 12.76 2.58
CA ALA A 96 -1.94 11.42 2.92
C ALA A 96 -1.84 11.20 4.43
N GLN A 97 -1.23 12.14 5.16
CA GLN A 97 -1.10 12.09 6.62
C GLN A 97 -2.44 11.90 7.32
N ARG A 98 -3.44 12.68 6.90
CA ARG A 98 -4.81 12.61 7.47
C ARG A 98 -5.42 11.23 7.22
N ILE A 99 -5.29 10.70 6.00
CA ILE A 99 -5.82 9.38 5.64
C ILE A 99 -5.18 8.28 6.50
N PHE A 100 -3.86 8.31 6.69
CA PHE A 100 -3.15 7.32 7.50
C PHE A 100 -3.55 7.39 8.97
N ARG A 101 -3.58 8.58 9.56
CA ARG A 101 -4.02 8.76 10.95
C ARG A 101 -5.48 8.37 11.16
N GLU A 102 -6.37 8.73 10.23
CA GLU A 102 -7.78 8.32 10.28
C GLU A 102 -7.93 6.80 10.20
N HIS A 103 -7.12 6.13 9.37
CA HIS A 103 -7.10 4.66 9.29
C HIS A 103 -6.68 4.04 10.62
N LEU A 104 -5.54 4.44 11.17
CA LEU A 104 -5.00 3.90 12.42
C LEU A 104 -5.95 4.14 13.60
N ALA A 105 -6.59 5.32 13.67
CA ALA A 105 -7.54 5.64 14.73
C ALA A 105 -8.84 4.83 14.66
N ARG A 106 -9.31 4.49 13.46
CA ARG A 106 -10.60 3.80 13.26
C ARG A 106 -10.45 2.29 13.22
N GLU A 107 -9.48 1.80 12.46
CA GLU A 107 -9.34 0.40 12.07
C GLU A 107 -8.01 -0.22 12.55
N GLY A 108 -7.22 0.51 13.35
CA GLY A 108 -5.94 0.04 13.89
C GLY A 108 -6.05 -1.34 14.54
N GLY A 109 -5.11 -2.22 14.19
CA GLY A 109 -5.01 -3.58 14.70
C GLY A 109 -5.92 -4.59 13.99
N ARG A 110 -6.84 -4.17 13.11
CA ARG A 110 -7.71 -5.08 12.36
C ARG A 110 -7.06 -5.62 11.10
N ASP A 111 -6.25 -4.79 10.44
CA ASP A 111 -5.48 -5.16 9.27
C ASP A 111 -4.02 -4.72 9.47
N ARG A 112 -3.22 -5.62 10.01
CA ARG A 112 -1.83 -5.31 10.37
C ARG A 112 -0.96 -4.94 9.18
N LEU A 113 -1.26 -5.43 7.96
CA LEU A 113 -0.50 -5.03 6.78
C LEU A 113 -0.84 -3.59 6.40
N LEU A 114 -2.12 -3.24 6.47
CA LEU A 114 -2.58 -1.88 6.22
C LEU A 114 -2.08 -0.89 7.29
N ASP A 115 -2.00 -1.33 8.54
CA ASP A 115 -1.39 -0.56 9.64
C ASP A 115 0.10 -0.28 9.35
N ALA A 116 0.86 -1.31 8.97
CA ALA A 116 2.28 -1.17 8.63
C ALA A 116 2.50 -0.21 7.45
N GLN A 117 1.66 -0.32 6.43
CA GLN A 117 1.64 0.58 5.28
C GLN A 117 1.36 2.04 5.69
N ALA A 118 0.39 2.27 6.58
CA ALA A 118 0.09 3.60 7.12
C ALA A 118 1.29 4.18 7.88
N HIS A 119 1.89 3.39 8.77
CA HIS A 119 3.05 3.80 9.56
C HIS A 119 4.27 4.11 8.68
N LEU A 120 4.58 3.30 7.67
CA LEU A 120 5.68 3.61 6.73
C LEU A 120 5.37 4.87 5.89
N GLY A 121 4.11 5.10 5.53
CA GLY A 121 3.68 6.34 4.90
C GLY A 121 3.88 7.57 5.80
N LEU A 122 3.61 7.45 7.10
CA LEU A 122 3.87 8.51 8.09
C LEU A 122 5.36 8.72 8.32
N ALA A 123 6.17 7.66 8.36
CA ALA A 123 7.63 7.76 8.45
C ALA A 123 8.23 8.55 7.26
N LEU A 124 7.75 8.32 6.04
CA LEU A 124 8.16 9.08 4.86
C LEU A 124 7.82 10.57 4.97
N LEU A 125 6.65 10.90 5.51
CA LEU A 125 6.25 12.29 5.76
C LEU A 125 7.13 12.93 6.84
N ALA A 126 7.35 12.24 7.95
CA ALA A 126 8.19 12.70 9.05
C ALA A 126 9.63 12.97 8.59
N ALA A 127 10.22 12.08 7.80
CA ALA A 127 11.54 12.30 7.23
C ALA A 127 11.60 13.51 6.29
N GLY A 128 10.54 13.77 5.50
CA GLY A 128 10.42 14.97 4.67
C GLY A 128 10.37 16.27 5.47
N GLU A 129 9.89 16.21 6.70
CA GLU A 129 9.86 17.33 7.66
C GLU A 129 11.14 17.41 8.52
N GLY A 130 12.06 16.46 8.38
CA GLY A 130 13.23 16.32 9.26
C GLY A 130 12.89 15.84 10.68
N ALA A 131 11.69 15.33 10.89
CA ALA A 131 11.20 14.80 12.16
C ALA A 131 11.64 13.34 12.34
N TRP A 132 12.83 13.15 12.88
CA TRP A 132 13.42 11.81 13.00
C TRP A 132 13.04 11.05 14.28
N ALA A 133 12.94 11.75 15.40
CA ALA A 133 12.75 11.16 16.73
C ALA A 133 11.33 11.40 17.28
N GLY A 134 10.96 10.64 18.31
CA GLY A 134 9.66 10.73 18.99
C GLY A 134 8.61 9.79 18.40
N ASP A 135 7.47 9.65 19.09
CA ASP A 135 6.42 8.69 18.74
C ASP A 135 5.77 8.96 17.39
N GLU A 136 5.63 10.25 17.02
CA GLU A 136 5.15 10.69 15.69
C GLU A 136 6.30 11.00 14.71
N GLY A 137 7.54 10.77 15.13
CA GLY A 137 8.72 10.90 14.27
C GLY A 137 9.00 9.62 13.49
N TRP A 138 9.97 9.69 12.56
CA TRP A 138 10.39 8.55 11.75
C TRP A 138 10.68 7.29 12.60
N ASP A 139 11.39 7.43 13.71
CA ASP A 139 11.75 6.31 14.59
C ASP A 139 10.51 5.62 15.17
N GLY A 140 9.55 6.40 15.70
CA GLY A 140 8.32 5.87 16.29
C GLY A 140 7.42 5.19 15.26
N GLU A 141 7.31 5.78 14.07
CA GLU A 141 6.51 5.22 12.97
C GLU A 141 7.12 3.93 12.41
N VAL A 142 8.45 3.86 12.23
CA VAL A 142 9.13 2.63 11.78
C VAL A 142 9.02 1.52 12.83
N GLU A 143 9.13 1.86 14.12
CA GLU A 143 8.92 0.87 15.18
C GLU A 143 7.47 0.36 15.20
N ALA A 144 6.50 1.24 14.98
CA ALA A 144 5.09 0.85 14.89
C ALA A 144 4.82 -0.05 13.67
N ALA A 145 5.43 0.26 12.53
CA ALA A 145 5.40 -0.62 11.35
C ALA A 145 6.02 -1.99 11.67
N ALA A 146 7.17 -2.03 12.35
CA ALA A 146 7.80 -3.28 12.77
C ALA A 146 6.90 -4.14 13.66
N ARG A 147 6.23 -3.51 14.64
CA ARG A 147 5.25 -4.20 15.50
C ARG A 147 4.07 -4.75 14.71
N ALA A 148 3.58 -4.02 13.72
CA ALA A 148 2.50 -4.47 12.86
C ALA A 148 2.92 -5.67 11.97
N LEU A 149 4.18 -5.69 11.51
CA LEU A 149 4.75 -6.76 10.69
C LEU A 149 5.26 -7.97 11.49
N ALA A 150 5.30 -7.91 12.82
CA ALA A 150 5.83 -9.00 13.64
C ALA A 150 5.16 -10.35 13.35
N GLY A 151 5.98 -11.35 12.99
CA GLY A 151 5.52 -12.71 12.66
C GLY A 151 4.89 -12.86 11.27
N ARG A 152 5.07 -11.88 10.37
CA ARG A 152 4.66 -11.98 8.96
C ARG A 152 5.84 -12.45 8.11
N HIS A 153 5.55 -13.32 7.14
CA HIS A 153 6.56 -13.91 6.25
C HIS A 153 6.39 -13.48 4.79
N GLU A 154 5.40 -12.64 4.47
CA GLU A 154 5.14 -12.19 3.11
C GLU A 154 5.02 -10.66 3.07
N ILE A 155 6.04 -10.03 2.51
CA ILE A 155 6.16 -8.59 2.30
C ILE A 155 6.42 -8.40 0.80
N ARG A 156 5.50 -7.72 0.12
CA ARG A 156 5.52 -7.53 -1.34
C ARG A 156 4.81 -6.25 -1.75
N GLY A 157 4.85 -5.91 -3.04
CA GLY A 157 4.13 -4.77 -3.60
C GLY A 157 4.50 -3.48 -2.92
N ILE A 158 3.47 -2.71 -2.61
CA ILE A 158 3.62 -1.38 -2.03
C ILE A 158 4.40 -1.39 -0.72
N LEU A 159 4.39 -2.48 0.04
CA LEU A 159 5.10 -2.55 1.31
C LEU A 159 6.63 -2.60 1.11
N LEU A 160 7.13 -3.41 0.15
CA LEU A 160 8.55 -3.41 -0.21
C LEU A 160 8.97 -2.04 -0.75
N LEU A 161 8.17 -1.47 -1.65
CA LEU A 161 8.44 -0.15 -2.21
C LEU A 161 8.51 0.94 -1.14
N LEU A 162 7.66 0.88 -0.12
CA LEU A 162 7.70 1.81 1.02
C LEU A 162 8.94 1.64 1.88
N ILE A 163 9.35 0.39 2.15
CA ILE A 163 10.58 0.10 2.90
C ILE A 163 11.80 0.65 2.16
N ASP A 164 11.90 0.36 0.86
CA ASP A 164 12.99 0.85 0.02
C ASP A 164 13.01 2.37 -0.02
N ARG A 165 11.86 3.00 -0.24
CA ARG A 165 11.76 4.45 -0.28
C ARG A 165 12.10 5.11 1.06
N ALA A 166 11.68 4.52 2.18
CA ALA A 166 12.00 5.02 3.51
C ALA A 166 13.51 4.91 3.78
N ALA A 167 14.14 3.83 3.34
CA ALA A 167 15.58 3.65 3.43
C ALA A 167 16.35 4.68 2.59
N GLU A 168 15.94 4.90 1.34
CA GLU A 168 16.54 5.90 0.46
C GLU A 168 16.48 7.31 1.05
N VAL A 169 15.33 7.71 1.61
CA VAL A 169 15.16 9.02 2.23
C VAL A 169 16.06 9.16 3.46
N ALA A 170 16.17 8.13 4.29
CA ALA A 170 17.09 8.12 5.43
C ALA A 170 18.56 8.23 4.98
N GLU A 171 18.97 7.50 3.94
CA GLU A 171 20.33 7.59 3.39
C GLU A 171 20.65 8.97 2.84
N ALA A 172 19.71 9.57 2.10
CA ALA A 172 19.86 10.92 1.56
C ALA A 172 20.02 11.97 2.67
N ALA A 173 19.46 11.72 3.85
CA ALA A 173 19.61 12.57 5.04
C ALA A 173 20.87 12.26 5.88
N GLY A 174 21.67 11.25 5.50
CA GLY A 174 22.85 10.82 6.27
C GLY A 174 22.54 9.84 7.42
N GLU A 175 21.29 9.39 7.53
CA GLU A 175 20.77 8.56 8.61
C GLU A 175 20.97 7.06 8.33
N ARG A 176 22.23 6.63 8.20
CA ARG A 176 22.58 5.26 7.76
C ARG A 176 22.02 4.16 8.65
N GLU A 177 21.98 4.36 9.96
CA GLU A 177 21.42 3.37 10.90
C GLU A 177 19.91 3.20 10.70
N ARG A 178 19.20 4.31 10.48
CA ARG A 178 17.77 4.33 10.19
C ARG A 178 17.46 3.63 8.86
N ALA A 179 18.28 3.88 7.84
CA ALA A 179 18.15 3.15 6.58
C ALA A 179 18.33 1.64 6.75
N ARG A 180 19.27 1.19 7.60
CA ARG A 180 19.45 -0.24 7.89
C ARG A 180 18.28 -0.83 8.68
N SER A 181 17.76 -0.11 9.67
CA SER A 181 16.67 -0.62 10.51
C SER A 181 15.37 -0.79 9.73
N VAL A 182 15.01 0.14 8.84
CA VAL A 182 13.80 -0.02 8.03
C VAL A 182 13.94 -1.11 6.97
N ARG A 183 15.13 -1.29 6.37
CA ARG A 183 15.39 -2.41 5.44
C ARG A 183 15.28 -3.78 6.10
N ALA A 184 15.61 -3.88 7.39
CA ALA A 184 15.46 -5.11 8.14
C ALA A 184 13.99 -5.56 8.24
N LEU A 185 13.02 -4.69 7.98
CA LEU A 185 11.62 -5.07 7.93
C LEU A 185 11.29 -5.96 6.73
N ALA A 186 12.10 -5.96 5.66
CA ALA A 186 11.85 -6.76 4.46
C ALA A 186 12.36 -8.21 4.53
N GLY A 187 13.17 -8.55 5.54
CA GLY A 187 13.80 -9.87 5.71
C GLY A 187 13.16 -10.70 6.82
#